data_AF-Q10V75-F1
#
_entry.id   AF-Q10V75-F1
#
_cell.length_a   1.000
_cell.length_b   1.000
_cell.length_c   1.000
_cell.angle_alpha   90.00
_cell.angle_beta   90.00
_cell.angle_gamma   90.00
#
_symmetry.space_group_name_H-M   'P 1'
#
loop_
_entity.id
_entity.type
_entity.pdbx_description
1 polymer ?
#
loop_
_entity_poly.entity_id
_entity_poly.type
_entity_poly.pdbx_seq_one_letter_code
_entity_poly.pdbx_strand_id
1 'polypeptide(L)' 'MITVAWKKRALPIYWKILSHKGASNLTEQKSVIRPVLKLLKAHKIILTAP' A
#
# COMPACT_ATOMS: atom_id res chain seq x y z
N MET A 1 -5.39 1.76 -3.38
CA MET A 1 -4.16 1.64 -4.20
C MET A 1 -2.96 1.97 -3.33
N ILE A 2 -1.85 1.25 -3.47
CA ILE A 2 -0.56 1.62 -2.87
C ILE A 2 0.40 2.00 -3.99
N THR A 3 1.05 3.15 -3.81
CA THR A 3 2.00 3.72 -4.76
C THR A 3 3.36 3.92 -4.09
N VAL A 4 4.41 3.91 -4.90
CA VAL A 4 5.72 4.44 -4.50
C VAL A 4 5.94 5.79 -5.15
N ALA A 5 6.38 6.74 -4.34
CA ALA A 5 6.84 8.03 -4.83
C ALA A 5 8.21 7.86 -5.50
N TRP A 6 8.30 8.19 -6.78
CA TRP A 6 9.53 8.21 -7.54
C TRP A 6 9.67 9.54 -8.28
N LYS A 7 10.67 10.33 -7.91
CA LYS A 7 10.84 11.71 -8.39
C LYS A 7 9.54 12.52 -8.16
N LYS A 8 8.92 13.04 -9.22
CA LYS A 8 7.65 13.78 -9.19
C LYS A 8 6.44 12.92 -9.59
N ARG A 9 6.54 11.59 -9.50
CA ARG A 9 5.49 10.66 -9.96
C ARG A 9 5.15 9.65 -8.87
N ALA A 10 3.89 9.22 -8.84
CA ALA A 10 3.44 8.10 -8.03
C ALA A 10 3.29 6.87 -8.95
N LEU A 11 4.10 5.84 -8.72
CA LEU A 11 4.04 4.59 -9.46
C LEU A 11 3.18 3.58 -8.69
N PRO A 12 2.09 3.07 -9.26
CA PRO A 12 1.25 2.08 -8.58
C PRO A 12 1.99 0.75 -8.47
N ILE A 13 2.13 0.24 -7.24
CA ILE A 13 2.73 -1.07 -6.96
C ILE A 13 1.66 -2.13 -6.76
N TYR A 14 0.55 -1.74 -6.13
CA TYR A 14 -0.53 -2.68 -5.85
C TYR A 14 -1.89 -1.97 -5.90
N TRP A 15 -2.83 -2.58 -6.61
CA TRP A 15 -4.21 -2.12 -6.71
C TRP A 15 -5.16 -3.25 -6.37
N LYS A 16 -6.12 -2.96 -5.50
CA LYS A 16 -7.27 -3.82 -5.21
C LYS A 16 -8.53 -2.99 -5.45
N ILE A 17 -9.43 -3.52 -6.28
CA ILE A 17 -10.76 -2.93 -6.49
C ILE A 17 -11.61 -3.32 -5.27
N LEU A 18 -12.16 -2.33 -4.59
CA LEU A 18 -13.11 -2.56 -3.51
C LEU A 18 -14.51 -2.64 -4.12
N SER A 19 -15.32 -3.57 -3.61
CA SER A 19 -16.72 -3.76 -4.02
C SER A 19 -17.65 -2.64 -3.51
N HIS A 20 -17.14 -1.73 -2.69
CA HIS A 20 -17.92 -0.64 -2.07
C HIS A 20 -17.13 0.68 -2.09
N LYS A 21 -17.83 1.76 -1.76
CA LYS A 21 -17.26 3.11 -1.73
C LYS A 21 -16.61 3.39 -0.37
N GLY A 22 -15.33 3.75 -0.39
CA GLY A 22 -14.53 4.01 0.82
C GLY A 22 -13.59 2.85 1.15
N ALA A 23 -12.61 3.11 2.01
CA ALA A 23 -11.61 2.11 2.45
C ALA A 23 -11.07 2.44 3.86
N SER A 24 -11.96 2.92 4.74
CA SER A 24 -11.61 3.33 6.12
C SER A 24 -11.52 2.13 7.08
N ASN A 25 -11.89 0.93 6.62
CA ASN A 25 -11.84 -0.28 7.43
C ASN A 25 -10.39 -0.78 7.56
N LEU A 26 -9.94 -0.96 8.80
CA LEU A 26 -8.60 -1.47 9.12
C LEU A 26 -8.33 -2.84 8.45
N THR A 27 -9.33 -3.70 8.35
CA THR A 27 -9.21 -5.03 7.74
C THR A 27 -8.89 -4.92 6.25
N GLU A 28 -9.54 -4.00 5.55
CA GLU A 28 -9.30 -3.75 4.14
C GLU A 28 -7.93 -3.11 3.91
N GLN A 29 -7.56 -2.12 4.73
CA GLN A 29 -6.23 -1.52 4.67
C GLN A 29 -5.14 -2.57 4.86
N LYS A 30 -5.26 -3.45 5.87
CA LYS A 30 -4.34 -4.58 6.07
C LYS A 30 -4.30 -5.50 4.84
N SER A 31 -5.44 -5.76 4.20
CA SER A 31 -5.51 -6.60 2.99
C SER A 31 -4.74 -6.03 1.80
N VAL A 32 -4.64 -4.71 1.69
CA VAL A 32 -3.93 -4.02 0.61
C VAL A 32 -2.44 -3.85 0.95
N ILE A 33 -2.09 -3.62 2.22
CA ILE A 33 -0.70 -3.41 2.68
C ILE A 33 0.10 -4.72 2.75
N ARG A 34 -0.50 -5.83 3.22
CA ARG A 34 0.18 -7.12 3.39
C ARG A 34 0.91 -7.62 2.12
N PRO A 35 0.30 -7.60 0.92
CA PRO A 35 0.98 -7.97 -0.32
C PRO A 35 2.24 -7.13 -0.59
N VAL A 36 2.18 -5.83 -0.33
CA VAL A 36 3.30 -4.91 -0.57
C VAL A 36 4.44 -5.17 0.41
N LEU A 37 4.14 -5.39 1.70
CA LEU A 37 5.16 -5.75 2.68
C LEU A 37 5.83 -7.09 2.33
N LYS A 38 5.05 -8.07 1.85
CA LYS A 38 5.59 -9.35 1.38
C LYS A 38 6.51 -9.18 0.17
N LEU A 39 6.15 -8.31 -0.77
CA LEU A 39 6.95 -7.99 -1.95
C LEU A 39 8.29 -7.33 -1.56
N LEU A 40 8.24 -6.40 -0.60
CA LEU A 40 9.39 -5.62 -0.15
C LEU A 40 10.20 -6.30 0.96
N LYS A 41 9.93 -7.58 1.29
CA LYS A 41 10.57 -8.30 2.40
C LYS A 41 12.11 -8.32 2.38
N ALA A 42 12.70 -8.21 1.19
CA ALA A 42 14.15 -8.21 0.99
C ALA A 42 14.80 -6.85 1.32
N HIS A 43 14.00 -5.82 1.56
CA HIS A 43 14.45 -4.46 1.85
C HIS A 43 14.16 -4.11 3.30
N LYS A 44 14.98 -3.21 3.87
CA LYS A 44 14.71 -2.65 5.21
C LYS A 44 13.49 -1.74 5.14
N ILE A 45 12.43 -2.11 5.86
CA ILE A 45 11.19 -1.33 5.94
C ILE A 45 11.27 -0.41 7.15
N ILE A 46 11.02 0.88 6.95
CA ILE A 46 10.95 1.90 8.00
C ILE A 46 9.54 2.47 8.00
N LEU A 47 8.91 2.51 9.18
CA LEU A 47 7.60 3.13 9.37
C LEU A 47 7.82 4.51 9.96
N THR A 48 7.30 5.53 9.28
CA THR A 48 7.31 6.92 9.76
C THR A 48 5.86 7.36 9.94
N ALA A 49 5.53 7.83 11.13
CA ALA A 49 4.29 8.56 11.37
C ALA A 49 4.54 10.07 11.14
N PRO A 50 3.55 10.82 10.62
CA PRO A 50 3.58 12.28 10.68
C PRO A 50 3.51 12.80 12.12
#